data_AF-A0A534I934-F1
#
_entry.id   AF-A0A534I934-F1
#
_cell.length_a   1.000
_cell.length_b   1.000
_cell.length_c   1.000
_cell.angle_alpha   90.00
_cell.angle_beta   90.00
_cell.angle_gamma   90.00
#
_symmetry.space_group_name_H-M   'P 1'
#
loop_
_entity.id
_entity.type
_entity.pdbx_description
1 polymer ?
#
loop_
_entity_poly.entity_id
_entity_poly.type
_entity_poly.pdbx_seq_one_letter_code
_entity_poly.pdbx_strand_id
1 'polypeptide(L)' 'MSRAILVLRGHKVLLDAELAALYGVDTRVLLQAVKRNLERFPEDF' A
#
# COMPACT_ATOMS: atom_id res chain seq x y z
N MET A 1 0.43 -7.05 -16.93
CA MET A 1 -0.09 -5.66 -16.89
C MET A 1 -0.59 -5.39 -15.48
N SER A 2 0.23 -4.80 -14.61
CA SER A 2 -0.18 -4.40 -13.26
C SER A 2 -0.72 -2.97 -13.32
N ARG A 3 -2.03 -2.82 -13.10
CA ARG A 3 -2.69 -1.52 -13.02
C ARG A 3 -2.97 -1.23 -11.54
N ALA A 4 -1.89 -1.05 -10.78
CA ALA A 4 -1.93 -0.99 -9.32
C ALA A 4 -2.53 0.33 -8.78
N ILE A 5 -2.59 1.36 -9.62
CA ILE A 5 -3.13 2.67 -9.25
C ILE A 5 -4.57 2.77 -9.76
N LEU A 6 -5.52 2.80 -8.81
CA LEU A 6 -6.93 3.06 -9.03
C LEU A 6 -7.23 4.55 -8.83
N VAL A 7 -8.24 5.07 -9.51
CA VAL A 7 -8.76 6.42 -9.25
C VAL A 7 -10.12 6.30 -8.59
N LEU A 8 -10.21 6.65 -7.30
CA LEU A 8 -11.44 6.61 -6.52
C LEU A 8 -11.78 8.04 -6.09
N ARG A 9 -12.94 8.55 -6.53
CA ARG A 9 -13.41 9.91 -6.21
C ARG A 9 -12.35 10.99 -6.50
N GLY A 10 -11.63 10.86 -7.62
CA GLY A 10 -10.56 11.78 -8.01
C GLY A 10 -9.20 11.55 -7.31
N HIS A 11 -9.09 10.57 -6.41
CA HIS A 11 -7.86 10.27 -5.67
C HIS A 11 -7.19 9.02 -6.24
N LYS A 12 -5.86 9.06 -6.38
CA LYS A 12 -5.07 7.87 -6.74
C LYS A 12 -4.91 6.99 -5.51
N VAL A 13 -5.33 5.73 -5.61
CA VAL A 13 -5.29 4.74 -4.54
C VAL A 13 -4.50 3.53 -5.00
N LEU A 14 -3.61 3.04 -4.15
CA LEU A 14 -2.86 1.80 -4.37
C LEU A 14 -3.43 0.71 -3.48
N LEU A 15 -3.79 -0.43 -4.07
CA LEU A 15 -4.25 -1.58 -3.28
C LEU A 15 -3.08 -2.23 -2.54
N ASP A 16 -3.28 -2.55 -1.27
CA ASP A 16 -2.31 -3.23 -0.42
C ASP A 16 -1.91 -4.61 -0.96
N ALA A 17 -2.83 -5.33 -1.60
CA ALA A 17 -2.56 -6.61 -2.25
C ALA A 17 -1.56 -6.48 -3.42
N GLU A 18 -1.73 -5.47 -4.28
CA GLU A 18 -0.81 -5.21 -5.39
C GLU A 18 0.56 -4.76 -4.87
N LEU A 19 0.56 -3.92 -3.81
CA LEU A 19 1.79 -3.48 -3.16
C LEU A 19 2.55 -4.66 -2.53
N ALA A 20 1.83 -5.56 -1.87
CA ALA A 20 2.40 -6.78 -1.28
C ALA A 20 2.97 -7.70 -2.36
N ALA A 21 2.26 -7.89 -3.47
CA ALA A 21 2.74 -8.65 -4.62
C ALA A 21 4.01 -8.04 -5.24
N LEU A 22 4.10 -6.71 -5.34
CA LEU A 22 5.30 -6.01 -5.83
C LEU A 22 6.52 -6.27 -4.94
N TYR A 23 6.32 -6.31 -3.62
CA TYR A 23 7.38 -6.60 -2.66
C TYR A 23 7.61 -8.10 -2.44
N GLY A 24 6.81 -8.98 -3.06
CA GLY A 24 6.91 -10.44 -2.88
C GLY A 24 6.61 -10.91 -1.45
N VAL A 25 5.78 -10.17 -0.71
CA VAL A 25 5.39 -10.48 0.67
C VAL A 25 3.88 -10.68 0.77
N ASP A 26 3.44 -11.36 1.81
CA ASP A 26 2.01 -11.41 2.13
C ASP A 26 1.49 -10.03 2.55
N THR A 27 0.25 -9.71 2.19
CA THR A 27 -0.42 -8.46 2.56
C THR A 27 -0.42 -8.24 4.08
N ARG A 28 -0.55 -9.31 4.88
CA ARG A 28 -0.50 -9.23 6.35
C ARG A 28 0.86 -8.74 6.85
N VAL A 29 1.96 -9.21 6.24
CA VAL A 29 3.33 -8.81 6.60
C VAL A 29 3.55 -7.34 6.25
N LEU A 30 3.10 -6.91 5.07
CA LEU A 30 3.14 -5.51 4.66
C LEU A 30 2.37 -4.61 5.64
N LEU A 31 1.12 -4.96 5.97
CA LEU A 31 0.30 -4.19 6.92
C LEU A 31 0.92 -4.13 8.33
N GLN A 32 1.55 -5.20 8.78
CA GLN A 32 2.27 -5.22 10.06
C GLN A 32 3.50 -4.30 10.04
N ALA A 33 4.25 -4.29 8.93
CA ALA A 33 5.41 -3.42 8.77
C ALA A 33 4.98 -1.94 8.76
N VAL A 34 3.89 -1.61 8.05
CA VAL A 34 3.31 -0.25 8.04
C VAL A 34 2.91 0.17 9.45
N LYS A 35 2.11 -0.64 10.15
CA LYS A 35 1.66 -0.34 11.53
C LYS A 35 2.80 -0.10 12.51
N ARG A 36 3.90 -0.85 12.39
CA ARG A 36 5.09 -0.70 13.24
C ARG A 36 5.93 0.54 12.93
N ASN A 37 5.78 1.10 11.73
CA ASN A 37 6.60 2.20 11.24
C ASN A 37 5.73 3.41 10.87
N LEU A 38 4.52 3.56 11.43
CA LEU A 38 3.59 4.64 11.06
C LEU A 38 4.24 6.02 11.17
N GLU A 39 5.10 6.23 12.17
CA GLU A 39 5.88 7.46 12.37
C GLU A 39 6.86 7.80 11.22
N ARG A 40 7.16 6.83 10.35
CA ARG A 40 8.06 7.01 9.19
C ARG A 40 7.29 7.36 7.91
N PHE A 41 5.96 7.30 7.93
CA PHE A 41 5.13 7.70 6.81
C PHE A 41 4.72 9.17 6.94
N PRO A 42 4.54 9.90 5.83
CA PRO A 42 3.95 11.24 5.85
C PRO A 42 2.57 11.23 6.51
N GLU A 43 2.18 12.33 7.15
CA GLU A 43 0.83 12.46 7.75
C GLU A 43 -0.30 12.35 6.72
N ASP A 44 0.00 12.59 5.44
CA ASP A 44 -0.94 12.56 4.32
C ASP A 44 -1.05 11.18 3.64
N PHE A 45 -0.49 10.13 4.25
CA PHE A 45 -0.49 8.75 3.72
C PHE A 45 -1.80 7.98 4.00
#